data_AF-A0A7G9P2E9-F1
#
_entry.id   AF-A0A7G9P2E9-F1
#
_cell.length_a   1.000
_cell.length_b   1.000
_cell.length_c   1.000
_cell.angle_alpha   90.00
_cell.angle_beta   90.00
_cell.angle_gamma   90.00
#
_symmetry.space_group_name_H-M   'P 1'
#
loop_
_entity.id
_entity.type
_entity.pdbx_description
1 polymer ?
#
loop_
_entity_poly.entity_id
_entity_poly.type
_entity_poly.pdbx_seq_one_letter_code
_entity_poly.pdbx_strand_id
1 'polypeptide(L)'
;MSDSTRRGMRVQCDLYVCTVMALAIAVLCAASSVHADTVVYTEAFTGADGAQPTDFSTFTNTAGMVSQLDGAGEYEQARVNSDPGGHTALGFYDNTDVTDLGAWRDVTADVLLRYSGGAANRNGVLIRARDVAGTSSGDYYHARVEGESLILYRVVNGSFTSIASTNTGASLGSIHDRLLRVQVANVPNPGSDHVNLQVNLYDGTTDAAAVIRTINFTDTSSSAVTRAGGVGLRTYFDGGSSGLRATFDDLTVTNNRPNLLWYDDYPDSSAIRNEFFTDGVITPELTGGKLQFDDIGNGARGLALIDYDAETSTTPWANVKATTMMRLNTNGTNNGQISAGLVLRESGTTGANNGTGDFYHYRLVHGEDNNTYAAQLYRVNNGAFTLLDNVTLSMADVPESENIFLSFLAINEAGNVHLVAKASLDQMFNEVFGEIDIIDIRANRILGPGAAGFRAFGGGGLSDGVVNFDNFTVISIPAPMALPGALALMALAALRRRV
;
A
#
# COMPACT_ATOMS: atom_id res chain seq x y z
N MET A 1 31.27 4.20 -51.88
CA MET A 1 30.59 3.38 -50.86
C MET A 1 29.13 3.26 -51.27
N SER A 2 28.64 2.05 -51.49
CA SER A 2 27.30 1.79 -52.05
C SER A 2 26.21 1.98 -51.00
N ASP A 3 25.02 2.37 -51.45
CA ASP A 3 23.84 2.62 -50.62
C ASP A 3 23.41 1.39 -49.78
N SER A 4 23.79 0.19 -50.22
CA SER A 4 23.60 -1.07 -49.49
C SER A 4 24.39 -1.14 -48.17
N THR A 5 25.59 -0.55 -48.11
CA THR A 5 26.44 -0.56 -46.91
C THR A 5 25.91 0.41 -45.85
N ARG A 6 25.27 1.52 -46.26
CA ARG A 6 24.63 2.48 -45.34
C ARG A 6 23.33 1.95 -44.73
N ARG A 7 22.54 1.17 -45.48
CA ARG A 7 21.34 0.50 -44.94
C ARG A 7 21.69 -0.61 -43.96
N GLY A 8 22.71 -1.42 -44.26
CA GLY A 8 23.18 -2.49 -43.34
C GLY A 8 23.68 -1.95 -41.99
N MET A 9 24.42 -0.84 -41.99
CA MET A 9 24.90 -0.20 -40.75
C MET A 9 23.78 0.48 -39.94
N ARG A 10 22.74 1.04 -40.58
CA ARG A 10 21.59 1.61 -39.86
C ARG A 10 20.77 0.53 -39.17
N VAL A 11 20.45 -0.57 -39.86
CA VAL A 11 19.66 -1.67 -39.28
C VAL A 11 20.40 -2.36 -38.13
N GLN A 12 21.73 -2.51 -38.21
CA GLN A 12 22.54 -3.00 -37.09
C GLN A 12 22.59 -2.02 -35.91
N CYS A 13 22.69 -0.70 -36.15
CA CYS A 13 22.64 0.29 -35.08
C CYS A 13 21.28 0.31 -34.37
N ASP A 14 20.18 0.30 -35.12
CA ASP A 14 18.83 0.36 -34.55
C ASP A 14 18.51 -0.90 -33.73
N LEU A 15 18.94 -2.08 -34.20
CA LEU A 15 18.78 -3.33 -33.46
C LEU A 15 19.66 -3.38 -32.20
N TYR A 16 20.89 -2.86 -32.25
CA TYR A 16 21.78 -2.80 -31.08
C TYR A 16 21.26 -1.82 -30.02
N VAL A 17 20.73 -0.66 -30.44
CA VAL A 17 20.13 0.34 -29.54
C VAL A 17 18.87 -0.22 -28.87
N CYS A 18 17.97 -0.88 -29.62
CA CYS A 18 16.78 -1.51 -29.05
C CYS A 18 17.12 -2.65 -28.08
N THR A 19 18.14 -3.47 -28.39
CA THR A 19 18.52 -4.60 -27.53
C THR A 19 19.24 -4.13 -26.25
N VAL A 20 20.05 -3.08 -26.33
CA VAL A 20 20.71 -2.48 -25.17
C VAL A 20 19.72 -1.70 -24.30
N MET A 21 18.71 -1.03 -24.89
CA MET A 21 17.61 -0.42 -24.14
C MET A 21 16.74 -1.46 -23.44
N ALA A 22 16.33 -2.54 -24.11
CA ALA A 22 15.54 -3.60 -23.50
C ALA A 22 16.30 -4.28 -22.34
N LEU A 23 17.61 -4.47 -22.49
CA LEU A 23 18.46 -5.00 -21.43
C LEU A 23 18.65 -3.99 -20.28
N ALA A 24 18.80 -2.70 -20.58
CA ALA A 24 18.90 -1.65 -19.57
C ALA A 24 17.60 -1.47 -18.79
N ILE A 25 16.43 -1.62 -19.44
CA ILE A 25 15.11 -1.62 -18.81
C ILE A 25 14.92 -2.88 -17.97
N ALA A 26 15.27 -4.07 -18.49
CA ALA A 26 15.21 -5.31 -17.70
C ALA A 26 16.14 -5.27 -16.48
N VAL A 27 17.32 -4.65 -16.61
CA VAL A 27 18.25 -4.43 -15.50
C VAL A 27 17.75 -3.31 -14.55
N LEU A 28 17.08 -2.26 -15.04
CA LEU A 28 16.44 -1.25 -14.17
C LEU A 28 15.24 -1.83 -13.40
N CYS A 29 14.42 -2.66 -14.05
CA CYS A 29 13.31 -3.38 -13.44
C CYS A 29 13.78 -4.46 -12.44
N ALA A 30 14.96 -5.04 -12.67
CA ALA A 30 15.59 -5.95 -11.70
C ALA A 30 16.31 -5.20 -10.57
N ALA A 31 16.91 -4.03 -10.85
CA ALA A 31 17.63 -3.21 -9.88
C ALA A 31 16.72 -2.34 -8.99
N SER A 32 15.45 -2.15 -9.35
CA SER A 32 14.44 -1.51 -8.50
C SER A 32 13.95 -2.40 -7.34
N SER A 33 14.67 -3.47 -6.99
CA SER A 33 14.30 -4.38 -5.90
C SER A 33 15.21 -4.28 -4.66
N VAL A 34 16.23 -3.42 -4.66
CA VAL A 34 17.03 -3.13 -3.46
C VAL A 34 16.66 -1.75 -2.93
N HIS A 35 15.48 -1.65 -2.33
CA HIS A 35 15.10 -0.48 -1.55
C HIS A 35 15.47 -0.73 -0.10
N ALA A 36 16.15 0.23 0.53
CA ALA A 36 16.48 0.13 1.95
C ALA A 36 15.20 0.28 2.77
N ASP A 37 14.93 -0.69 3.63
CA ASP A 37 13.86 -0.61 4.62
C ASP A 37 14.06 0.65 5.48
N THR A 38 13.01 1.47 5.63
CA THR A 38 13.08 2.73 6.39
C THR A 38 12.48 2.52 7.77
N VAL A 39 13.23 2.77 8.83
CA VAL A 39 12.69 2.79 10.20
C VAL A 39 11.70 3.95 10.30
N VAL A 40 10.43 3.62 10.58
CA VAL A 40 9.35 4.62 10.68
C VAL A 40 8.98 4.94 12.12
N TYR A 41 9.26 4.02 13.05
CA TYR A 41 9.04 4.24 14.46
C TYR A 41 10.03 3.42 15.29
N THR A 42 10.51 4.02 16.37
CA THR A 42 11.33 3.34 17.36
C THR A 42 10.98 3.88 18.73
N GLU A 43 10.83 2.98 19.69
CA GLU A 43 10.55 3.29 21.09
C GLU A 43 11.44 2.43 21.96
N ALA A 44 12.37 3.10 22.65
CA ALA A 44 13.28 2.49 23.61
C ALA A 44 12.66 2.41 25.02
N PHE A 45 11.36 2.70 25.16
CA PHE A 45 10.59 2.67 26.40
C PHE A 45 11.32 3.33 27.59
N THR A 46 11.94 4.48 27.37
CA THR A 46 12.64 5.23 28.41
C THR A 46 11.71 6.24 29.08
N GLY A 47 11.76 6.35 30.41
CA GLY A 47 10.98 7.36 31.13
C GLY A 47 10.89 7.12 32.63
N ALA A 48 10.08 7.95 33.30
CA ALA A 48 9.81 7.80 34.72
C ALA A 48 8.93 6.57 34.99
N ASP A 49 9.19 5.87 36.09
CA ASP A 49 8.36 4.76 36.58
C ASP A 49 6.88 5.20 36.71
N GLY A 50 5.98 4.38 36.18
CA GLY A 50 4.54 4.63 36.17
C GLY A 50 4.03 5.54 35.04
N ALA A 51 4.91 6.09 34.21
CA ALA A 51 4.49 6.90 33.07
C ALA A 51 4.05 6.03 31.87
N GLN A 52 3.28 6.62 30.97
CA GLN A 52 3.02 6.03 29.65
C GLN A 52 4.06 6.49 28.64
N PRO A 53 4.46 5.63 27.68
CA PRO A 53 5.13 6.08 26.47
C PRO A 53 4.29 7.15 25.77
N THR A 54 4.96 8.11 25.14
CA THR A 54 4.25 9.18 24.41
C THR A 54 3.44 8.58 23.27
N ASP A 55 2.21 9.07 23.09
CA ASP A 55 1.25 8.62 22.08
C ASP A 55 0.85 7.14 22.12
N PHE A 56 1.06 6.46 23.26
CA PHE A 56 0.51 5.12 23.49
C PHE A 56 -0.92 5.20 24.02
N SER A 57 -1.84 4.55 23.30
CA SER A 57 -3.21 4.28 23.74
C SER A 57 -3.23 2.99 24.56
N THR A 58 -3.62 3.06 25.84
CA THR A 58 -3.49 1.94 26.78
C THR A 58 -4.79 1.59 27.49
N PHE A 59 -5.06 0.30 27.61
CA PHE A 59 -6.30 -0.25 28.15
C PHE A 59 -6.02 -1.44 29.06
N THR A 60 -6.70 -1.49 30.20
CA THR A 60 -6.74 -2.64 31.09
C THR A 60 -8.19 -3.05 31.36
N ASN A 61 -8.44 -4.35 31.55
CA ASN A 61 -9.80 -4.84 31.81
C ASN A 61 -10.20 -4.80 33.30
N THR A 62 -9.26 -4.47 34.20
CA THR A 62 -9.48 -4.43 35.64
C THR A 62 -8.45 -3.54 36.34
N ALA A 63 -8.81 -3.07 37.53
CA ALA A 63 -7.93 -2.28 38.40
C ALA A 63 -6.71 -3.07 38.93
N GLY A 64 -6.69 -4.39 38.73
CA GLY A 64 -5.58 -5.28 39.10
C GLY A 64 -4.42 -5.35 38.10
N MET A 65 -4.46 -4.54 37.03
CA MET A 65 -3.48 -4.52 35.95
C MET A 65 -2.86 -3.14 35.79
N VAL A 66 -1.56 -3.11 35.59
CA VAL A 66 -0.81 -1.92 35.14
C VAL A 66 -0.25 -2.16 33.75
N SER A 67 -0.11 -1.08 32.98
CA SER A 67 0.49 -1.05 31.65
C SER A 67 1.27 0.25 31.61
N GLN A 68 2.58 0.25 31.87
CA GLN A 68 3.35 1.46 32.18
C GLN A 68 4.86 1.22 32.03
N LEU A 69 5.66 2.29 32.05
CA LEU A 69 7.11 2.18 32.17
C LEU A 69 7.52 1.71 33.57
N ASP A 70 8.48 0.77 33.65
CA ASP A 70 8.95 0.19 34.91
C ASP A 70 10.17 0.89 35.54
N GLY A 71 10.69 1.92 34.86
CA GLY A 71 11.87 2.68 35.26
C GLY A 71 13.22 2.00 34.96
N ALA A 72 13.23 0.78 34.41
CA ALA A 72 14.41 0.08 33.92
C ALA A 72 14.64 0.27 32.41
N GLY A 73 13.79 1.08 31.76
CA GLY A 73 13.78 1.23 30.31
C GLY A 73 12.86 0.21 29.61
N GLU A 74 11.96 -0.44 30.34
CA GLU A 74 11.05 -1.42 29.78
C GLU A 74 9.59 -0.95 29.93
N TYR A 75 8.75 -1.32 28.96
CA TYR A 75 7.31 -1.20 29.10
C TYR A 75 6.77 -2.47 29.76
N GLU A 76 6.15 -2.33 30.92
CA GLU A 76 5.62 -3.42 31.72
C GLU A 76 4.09 -3.49 31.63
N GLN A 77 3.58 -4.69 31.35
CA GLN A 77 2.21 -5.09 31.61
C GLN A 77 2.21 -6.10 32.75
N ALA A 78 1.81 -5.66 33.94
CA ALA A 78 1.91 -6.46 35.16
C ALA A 78 0.60 -6.56 35.91
N ARG A 79 0.44 -7.71 36.55
CA ARG A 79 -0.67 -7.98 37.45
C ARG A 79 -0.27 -7.66 38.88
N VAL A 80 -0.93 -6.67 39.46
CA VAL A 80 -0.62 -6.13 40.81
C VAL A 80 -1.44 -6.77 41.93
N ASN A 81 -2.49 -7.53 41.63
CA ASN A 81 -3.32 -8.20 42.63
C ASN A 81 -3.57 -9.69 42.32
N SER A 82 -4.04 -10.48 43.29
CA SER A 82 -4.26 -11.93 43.14
C SER A 82 -5.68 -12.30 42.71
N ASP A 83 -6.43 -11.38 42.08
CA ASP A 83 -7.86 -11.58 41.82
C ASP A 83 -8.11 -12.73 40.85
N PRO A 84 -8.97 -13.71 41.18
CA PRO A 84 -9.24 -14.82 40.28
C PRO A 84 -9.96 -14.32 39.02
N GLY A 85 -9.34 -14.49 37.85
CA GLY A 85 -9.92 -14.07 36.58
C GLY A 85 -8.87 -13.91 35.47
N GLY A 86 -9.34 -13.74 34.24
CA GLY A 86 -8.48 -13.39 33.11
C GLY A 86 -8.17 -11.90 33.12
N HIS A 87 -6.89 -11.55 33.23
CA HIS A 87 -6.43 -10.17 33.27
C HIS A 87 -5.82 -9.79 31.93
N THR A 88 -6.25 -8.68 31.34
CA THR A 88 -5.78 -8.23 30.03
C THR A 88 -5.28 -6.81 30.10
N ALA A 89 -4.11 -6.58 29.50
CA ALA A 89 -3.60 -5.26 29.17
C ALA A 89 -3.30 -5.20 27.67
N LEU A 90 -3.52 -4.02 27.11
CA LEU A 90 -3.26 -3.70 25.72
C LEU A 90 -2.72 -2.28 25.66
N GLY A 91 -1.63 -2.08 24.95
CA GLY A 91 -1.04 -0.77 24.70
C GLY A 91 -0.56 -0.71 23.26
N PHE A 92 -0.87 0.35 22.52
CA PHE A 92 -0.42 0.46 21.13
C PHE A 92 -0.17 1.90 20.76
N TYR A 93 0.72 2.07 19.79
CA TYR A 93 1.01 3.33 19.16
C TYR A 93 0.11 3.52 17.95
N ASP A 94 -0.65 4.62 17.94
CA ASP A 94 -1.55 4.99 16.85
C ASP A 94 -1.53 6.49 16.53
N ASN A 95 -0.42 7.19 16.82
CA ASN A 95 -0.31 8.62 16.56
C ASN A 95 -0.66 8.96 15.11
N THR A 96 -1.74 9.72 14.95
CA THR A 96 -2.26 10.09 13.63
C THR A 96 -1.28 10.94 12.82
N ASP A 97 -0.43 11.72 13.48
CA ASP A 97 0.53 12.65 12.84
C ASP A 97 1.74 11.91 12.26
N VAL A 98 2.10 10.74 12.81
CA VAL A 98 3.08 9.82 12.21
C VAL A 98 2.42 8.90 11.17
N THR A 99 1.09 8.75 11.24
CA THR A 99 0.28 8.01 10.25
C THR A 99 -0.07 8.81 8.99
N ASP A 100 0.45 10.04 8.83
CA ASP A 100 0.33 10.80 7.57
C ASP A 100 1.22 10.25 6.44
N LEU A 101 2.03 9.22 6.72
CA LEU A 101 2.63 8.32 5.74
C LEU A 101 1.82 7.03 5.52
N GLY A 102 0.55 7.05 5.95
CA GLY A 102 -0.34 5.91 6.01
C GLY A 102 -0.20 5.19 7.35
N ALA A 103 -1.32 4.75 7.90
CA ALA A 103 -1.31 3.71 8.91
C ALA A 103 -0.42 2.53 8.44
N TRP A 104 0.19 1.79 9.37
CA TRP A 104 1.24 0.82 9.04
C TRP A 104 0.68 -0.45 8.39
N ARG A 105 0.62 -0.42 7.04
CA ARG A 105 0.09 -1.51 6.22
C ARG A 105 1.16 -2.58 5.98
N ASP A 106 2.30 -2.22 5.39
CA ASP A 106 3.39 -3.14 5.04
C ASP A 106 4.62 -2.89 5.89
N VAL A 107 4.67 -3.48 7.09
CA VAL A 107 5.71 -3.20 8.07
C VAL A 107 6.29 -4.46 8.70
N THR A 108 7.51 -4.32 9.21
CA THR A 108 8.14 -5.25 10.14
C THR A 108 8.16 -4.60 11.51
N ALA A 109 7.54 -5.26 12.49
CA ALA A 109 7.62 -4.90 13.90
C ALA A 109 8.56 -5.86 14.62
N ASP A 110 9.57 -5.31 15.28
CA ASP A 110 10.52 -6.00 16.13
C ASP A 110 10.33 -5.56 17.57
N VAL A 111 10.25 -6.51 18.49
CA VAL A 111 10.25 -6.19 19.92
C VAL A 111 10.95 -7.27 20.73
N LEU A 112 11.62 -6.85 21.79
CA LEU A 112 12.13 -7.74 22.81
C LEU A 112 11.01 -8.06 23.79
N LEU A 113 10.74 -9.34 23.95
CA LEU A 113 9.79 -9.86 24.92
C LEU A 113 10.55 -10.46 26.08
N ARG A 114 10.19 -10.05 27.30
CA ARG A 114 10.54 -10.77 28.53
C ARG A 114 9.27 -11.03 29.31
N TYR A 115 9.11 -12.21 29.87
CA TYR A 115 7.91 -12.50 30.65
C TYR A 115 8.16 -13.48 31.78
N SER A 116 7.35 -13.33 32.83
CA SER A 116 7.27 -14.26 33.96
C SER A 116 5.90 -14.94 33.96
N GLY A 117 5.82 -16.18 34.47
CA GLY A 117 4.54 -16.89 34.65
C GLY A 117 4.35 -18.18 33.86
N GLY A 118 5.30 -18.58 33.01
CA GLY A 118 5.20 -19.81 32.23
C GLY A 118 3.93 -19.87 31.37
N ALA A 119 3.25 -21.03 31.35
CA ALA A 119 2.06 -21.25 30.52
C ALA A 119 0.85 -20.36 30.84
N ALA A 120 0.85 -19.66 31.99
CA ALA A 120 -0.24 -18.75 32.39
C ALA A 120 -0.11 -17.35 31.78
N ASN A 121 1.01 -17.05 31.12
CA ASN A 121 1.26 -15.78 30.44
C ASN A 121 1.08 -15.94 28.92
N ARG A 122 0.26 -15.08 28.33
CA ARG A 122 0.01 -15.00 26.89
C ARG A 122 0.30 -13.57 26.44
N ASN A 123 1.51 -13.33 25.98
CA ASN A 123 1.97 -12.01 25.57
C ASN A 123 2.45 -12.02 24.12
N GLY A 124 2.35 -10.87 23.47
CA GLY A 124 2.66 -10.76 22.06
C GLY A 124 2.57 -9.37 21.51
N VAL A 125 2.90 -9.30 20.22
CA VAL A 125 2.79 -8.09 19.40
C VAL A 125 1.44 -8.11 18.71
N LEU A 126 0.74 -6.99 18.78
CA LEU A 126 -0.37 -6.71 17.89
C LEU A 126 0.11 -5.81 16.75
N ILE A 127 -0.47 -6.00 15.57
CA ILE A 127 -0.14 -5.26 14.37
C ILE A 127 -1.41 -4.97 13.59
N ARG A 128 -1.44 -3.79 12.97
CA ARG A 128 -2.64 -3.21 12.35
C ARG A 128 -3.78 -2.99 13.34
N ALA A 129 -3.47 -2.57 14.56
CA ALA A 129 -4.49 -2.18 15.54
C ALA A 129 -5.31 -1.00 15.05
N ARG A 130 -6.62 -1.23 14.99
CA ARG A 130 -7.60 -0.21 14.61
C ARG A 130 -8.87 -0.35 15.43
N ASP A 131 -9.57 0.76 15.61
CA ASP A 131 -10.89 0.83 16.23
C ASP A 131 -10.89 0.20 17.65
N VAL A 132 -9.75 0.30 18.33
CA VAL A 132 -9.54 -0.23 19.66
C VAL A 132 -10.02 0.81 20.67
N ALA A 133 -11.18 0.54 21.27
CA ALA A 133 -11.74 1.32 22.37
C ALA A 133 -11.52 0.68 23.75
N GLY A 134 -10.87 -0.48 23.80
CA GLY A 134 -10.71 -1.29 25.00
C GLY A 134 -10.05 -2.64 24.75
N THR A 135 -9.87 -3.43 25.80
CA THR A 135 -9.23 -4.76 25.72
C THR A 135 -10.07 -5.81 24.97
N SER A 136 -11.35 -5.54 24.72
CA SER A 136 -12.31 -6.43 24.06
C SER A 136 -12.86 -5.88 22.76
N SER A 137 -12.21 -4.91 22.14
CA SER A 137 -12.62 -4.32 20.86
C SER A 137 -11.44 -4.15 19.90
N GLY A 138 -11.77 -3.75 18.67
CA GLY A 138 -10.83 -3.47 17.60
C GLY A 138 -10.49 -4.65 16.71
N ASP A 139 -9.80 -4.30 15.62
CA ASP A 139 -9.33 -5.19 14.57
C ASP A 139 -7.80 -5.18 14.58
N TYR A 140 -7.17 -6.36 14.59
CA TYR A 140 -5.71 -6.53 14.53
C TYR A 140 -5.32 -7.98 14.33
N TYR A 141 -4.08 -8.20 13.92
CA TYR A 141 -3.41 -9.48 14.12
C TYR A 141 -2.68 -9.46 15.45
N HIS A 142 -2.67 -10.60 16.15
CA HIS A 142 -1.94 -10.77 17.40
C HIS A 142 -1.06 -12.02 17.32
N ALA A 143 0.25 -11.80 17.17
CA ALA A 143 1.26 -12.82 17.23
C ALA A 143 1.67 -13.00 18.70
N ARG A 144 1.26 -14.12 19.31
CA ARG A 144 1.44 -14.36 20.73
C ARG A 144 2.26 -15.61 21.01
N VAL A 145 2.98 -15.55 22.12
CA VAL A 145 3.59 -16.71 22.74
C VAL A 145 2.67 -17.18 23.86
N GLU A 146 2.32 -18.47 23.87
CA GLU A 146 1.47 -19.11 24.88
C GLU A 146 2.08 -20.46 25.27
N GLY A 147 2.66 -20.53 26.46
CA GLY A 147 3.33 -21.73 26.93
C GLY A 147 4.45 -22.17 25.98
N GLU A 148 4.27 -23.29 25.29
CA GLU A 148 5.22 -23.82 24.30
C GLU A 148 4.73 -23.60 22.85
N SER A 149 3.86 -22.62 22.62
CA SER A 149 3.28 -22.35 21.30
C SER A 149 3.52 -20.91 20.87
N LEU A 150 3.88 -20.75 19.60
CA LEU A 150 3.74 -19.51 18.87
C LEU A 150 2.41 -19.59 18.13
N ILE A 151 1.53 -18.61 18.33
CA ILE A 151 0.19 -18.61 17.77
C ILE A 151 -0.09 -17.25 17.15
N LEU A 152 -0.67 -17.26 15.95
CA LEU A 152 -1.16 -16.08 15.27
C LEU A 152 -2.69 -16.06 15.35
N TYR A 153 -3.21 -14.97 15.92
CA TYR A 153 -4.64 -14.68 15.97
C TYR A 153 -4.99 -13.60 14.97
N ARG A 154 -6.14 -13.78 14.31
CA ARG A 154 -6.91 -12.67 13.76
C ARG A 154 -7.92 -12.23 14.83
N VAL A 155 -7.98 -10.94 15.07
CA VAL A 155 -8.98 -10.31 15.95
C VAL A 155 -9.82 -9.36 15.11
N VAL A 156 -11.14 -9.57 15.13
CA VAL A 156 -12.11 -8.71 14.44
C VAL A 156 -13.22 -8.37 15.40
N ASN A 157 -13.47 -7.08 15.62
CA ASN A 157 -14.39 -6.56 16.62
C ASN A 157 -14.15 -7.18 18.01
N GLY A 158 -12.87 -7.37 18.37
CA GLY A 158 -12.45 -8.01 19.62
C GLY A 158 -12.61 -9.54 19.69
N SER A 159 -13.12 -10.18 18.63
CA SER A 159 -13.30 -11.64 18.58
C SER A 159 -12.04 -12.35 18.08
N PHE A 160 -11.52 -13.29 18.87
CA PHE A 160 -10.27 -14.00 18.60
C PHE A 160 -10.49 -15.26 17.77
N THR A 161 -9.84 -15.32 16.62
CA THR A 161 -9.73 -16.53 15.78
C THR A 161 -8.27 -16.95 15.66
N SER A 162 -7.92 -18.14 16.13
CA SER A 162 -6.58 -18.70 15.87
C SER A 162 -6.49 -19.07 14.39
N ILE A 163 -5.58 -18.45 13.66
CA ILE A 163 -5.43 -18.66 12.20
C ILE A 163 -4.19 -19.49 11.86
N ALA A 164 -3.16 -19.48 12.71
CA ALA A 164 -2.01 -20.36 12.59
C ALA A 164 -1.35 -20.61 13.95
N SER A 165 -0.75 -21.79 14.14
CA SER A 165 0.03 -22.10 15.34
C SER A 165 1.16 -23.08 15.04
N THR A 166 2.21 -23.00 15.85
CA THR A 166 3.31 -23.98 15.85
C THR A 166 3.87 -24.15 17.26
N ASN A 167 4.29 -25.36 17.60
CA ASN A 167 4.97 -25.64 18.86
C ASN A 167 6.43 -25.13 18.80
N THR A 168 6.88 -24.40 19.81
CA THR A 168 8.23 -23.82 19.89
C THR A 168 9.30 -24.86 20.18
N GLY A 169 8.94 -25.99 20.78
CA GLY A 169 9.84 -27.07 21.20
C GLY A 169 10.84 -26.67 22.27
N ALA A 170 10.75 -25.43 22.77
CA ALA A 170 11.55 -24.88 23.84
C ALA A 170 10.65 -24.68 25.05
N SER A 171 11.07 -25.16 26.22
CA SER A 171 10.40 -24.80 27.46
C SER A 171 10.63 -23.32 27.70
N LEU A 172 9.60 -22.51 27.46
CA LEU A 172 9.63 -21.07 27.74
C LEU A 172 9.35 -20.77 29.23
N GLY A 173 9.66 -21.73 30.10
CA GLY A 173 9.39 -21.67 31.54
C GLY A 173 10.39 -20.83 32.34
N SER A 174 11.52 -20.43 31.75
CA SER A 174 12.51 -19.53 32.35
C SER A 174 12.47 -18.15 31.70
N ILE A 175 12.61 -17.10 32.52
CA ILE A 175 12.63 -15.69 32.08
C ILE A 175 13.83 -15.51 31.13
N HIS A 176 13.56 -15.30 29.84
CA HIS A 176 14.57 -14.98 28.84
C HIS A 176 14.05 -13.94 27.87
N ASP A 177 14.96 -13.06 27.46
CA ASP A 177 14.69 -12.05 26.46
C ASP A 177 14.69 -12.72 25.09
N ARG A 178 13.60 -12.53 24.35
CA ARG A 178 13.40 -13.09 23.02
C ARG A 178 12.94 -12.00 22.09
N LEU A 179 13.61 -11.88 20.96
CA LEU A 179 13.12 -11.07 19.85
C LEU A 179 11.92 -11.79 19.21
N LEU A 180 10.80 -11.08 19.14
CA LEU A 180 9.67 -11.43 18.30
C LEU A 180 9.59 -10.43 17.14
N ARG A 181 9.73 -10.96 15.92
CA ARG A 181 9.57 -10.21 14.68
C ARG A 181 8.25 -10.58 14.03
N VAL A 182 7.41 -9.59 13.76
CA VAL A 182 6.17 -9.74 13.02
C VAL A 182 6.25 -8.89 11.76
N GLN A 183 6.27 -9.55 10.62
CA GLN A 183 6.19 -8.89 9.32
C GLN A 183 4.79 -9.06 8.78
N VAL A 184 4.22 -7.96 8.34
CA VAL A 184 2.92 -7.93 7.68
C VAL A 184 3.08 -7.26 6.32
N ALA A 185 2.47 -7.83 5.31
CA ALA A 185 2.39 -7.24 3.99
C ALA A 185 1.04 -7.55 3.38
N ASN A 186 0.39 -6.55 2.78
CA ASN A 186 -0.72 -6.84 1.89
C ASN A 186 -0.20 -7.56 0.65
N VAL A 187 -0.90 -8.65 0.39
CA VAL A 187 -0.92 -9.28 -0.91
C VAL A 187 -2.17 -8.67 -1.55
N PRO A 188 -2.01 -7.63 -2.39
CA PRO A 188 -3.17 -7.05 -3.03
C PRO A 188 -3.93 -8.20 -3.71
N ASN A 189 -5.24 -8.28 -3.45
CA ASN A 189 -6.09 -9.25 -4.11
C ASN A 189 -7.49 -8.63 -4.34
N PRO A 190 -8.09 -8.80 -5.51
CA PRO A 190 -9.14 -7.91 -5.98
C PRO A 190 -10.51 -8.25 -5.38
N GLY A 191 -11.08 -7.35 -4.60
CA GLY A 191 -12.36 -7.57 -3.92
C GLY A 191 -12.27 -8.38 -2.61
N SER A 192 -11.08 -8.85 -2.25
CA SER A 192 -10.73 -9.29 -0.89
C SER A 192 -9.22 -9.12 -0.72
N ASP A 193 -8.80 -8.06 -0.06
CA ASP A 193 -7.39 -7.90 0.27
C ASP A 193 -6.92 -9.10 1.11
N HIS A 194 -5.76 -9.65 0.76
CA HIS A 194 -5.13 -10.71 1.51
C HIS A 194 -3.97 -10.15 2.32
N VAL A 195 -3.68 -10.79 3.45
CA VAL A 195 -2.58 -10.34 4.31
C VAL A 195 -1.58 -11.47 4.48
N ASN A 196 -0.35 -11.26 4.03
CA ASN A 196 0.74 -12.15 4.35
C ASN A 196 1.37 -11.74 5.68
N LEU A 197 1.50 -12.71 6.58
CA LEU A 197 2.11 -12.56 7.88
C LEU A 197 3.25 -13.55 8.03
N GLN A 198 4.42 -13.02 8.38
CA GLN A 198 5.56 -13.81 8.81
C GLN A 198 5.90 -13.45 10.26
N VAL A 199 5.80 -14.44 11.15
CA VAL A 199 6.14 -14.30 12.57
C VAL A 199 7.37 -15.14 12.85
N ASN A 200 8.46 -14.51 13.30
CA ASN A 200 9.68 -15.20 13.70
C ASN A 200 9.95 -14.97 15.19
N LEU A 201 10.11 -16.06 15.94
CA LEU A 201 10.58 -16.04 17.31
C LEU A 201 12.04 -16.46 17.34
N TYR A 202 12.93 -15.63 17.90
CA TYR A 202 14.37 -15.87 17.91
C TYR A 202 14.89 -16.35 19.28
N ASP A 203 15.95 -17.15 19.27
CA ASP A 203 16.66 -17.62 20.48
C ASP A 203 17.71 -16.59 20.92
N GLY A 204 17.29 -15.35 21.09
CA GLY A 204 18.15 -14.22 21.45
C GLY A 204 17.44 -12.89 21.28
N THR A 205 18.18 -11.80 21.46
CA THR A 205 17.67 -10.41 21.42
C THR A 205 17.96 -9.70 20.10
N THR A 206 18.49 -10.38 19.09
CA THR A 206 18.81 -9.79 17.78
C THR A 206 18.44 -10.76 16.67
N ASP A 207 18.28 -10.26 15.46
CA ASP A 207 17.97 -11.06 14.27
C ASP A 207 19.15 -11.85 13.72
N ALA A 208 20.36 -11.66 14.28
CA ALA A 208 21.50 -12.53 14.08
C ALA A 208 21.37 -13.87 14.84
N ALA A 209 20.44 -13.98 15.81
CA ALA A 209 20.20 -15.21 16.55
C ALA A 209 19.48 -16.26 15.70
N ALA A 210 19.49 -17.52 16.15
CA ALA A 210 18.77 -18.59 15.47
C ALA A 210 17.25 -18.41 15.64
N VAL A 211 16.50 -18.59 14.55
CA VAL A 211 15.03 -18.61 14.62
C VAL A 211 14.59 -19.90 15.31
N ILE A 212 13.89 -19.77 16.44
CA ILE A 212 13.23 -20.88 17.14
C ILE A 212 12.10 -21.39 16.25
N ARG A 213 11.18 -20.52 15.84
CA ARG A 213 10.05 -20.87 14.97
C ARG A 213 9.63 -19.74 14.06
N THR A 214 9.06 -20.14 12.93
CA THR A 214 8.41 -19.27 11.97
C THR A 214 6.96 -19.70 11.76
N ILE A 215 6.06 -18.73 11.73
CA ILE A 215 4.74 -18.86 11.09
C ILE A 215 4.81 -18.05 9.80
N ASN A 216 4.49 -18.67 8.67
CA ASN A 216 4.22 -17.97 7.41
C ASN A 216 2.77 -18.27 7.04
N PHE A 217 1.94 -17.24 6.98
CA PHE A 217 0.50 -17.40 6.77
C PHE A 217 -0.04 -16.29 5.87
N THR A 218 -0.86 -16.65 4.89
CA THR A 218 -1.62 -15.69 4.08
C THR A 218 -3.08 -15.77 4.49
N ASP A 219 -3.58 -14.70 5.12
CA ASP A 219 -4.99 -14.58 5.47
C ASP A 219 -5.79 -14.17 4.24
N THR A 220 -6.56 -15.13 3.71
CA THR A 220 -7.46 -14.95 2.57
C THR A 220 -8.93 -14.82 2.99
N SER A 221 -9.20 -14.64 4.29
CA SER A 221 -10.55 -14.51 4.79
C SER A 221 -11.17 -13.18 4.36
N SER A 222 -12.47 -13.16 4.11
CA SER A 222 -13.23 -11.91 3.90
C SER A 222 -13.23 -11.00 5.14
N SER A 223 -12.80 -11.52 6.28
CA SER A 223 -12.61 -10.77 7.53
C SER A 223 -11.15 -10.49 7.86
N ALA A 224 -10.21 -10.72 6.93
CA ALA A 224 -8.81 -10.38 7.13
C ALA A 224 -8.67 -8.90 7.53
N VAL A 225 -7.70 -8.59 8.41
CA VAL A 225 -7.43 -7.20 8.83
C VAL A 225 -6.55 -6.54 7.77
N THR A 226 -7.18 -6.18 6.65
CA THR A 226 -6.53 -5.69 5.43
C THR A 226 -6.12 -4.23 5.56
N ARG A 227 -6.90 -3.48 6.34
CA ARG A 227 -6.69 -2.08 6.66
C ARG A 227 -5.45 -1.91 7.51
N ALA A 228 -4.81 -0.77 7.33
CA ALA A 228 -3.66 -0.42 8.10
C ALA A 228 -4.04 0.04 9.52
N GLY A 229 -3.09 -0.03 10.46
CA GLY A 229 -3.31 0.38 11.84
C GLY A 229 -2.02 0.44 12.65
N GLY A 230 -2.15 0.66 13.95
CA GLY A 230 -1.03 0.78 14.89
C GLY A 230 -0.29 -0.55 15.14
N VAL A 231 0.85 -0.44 15.81
CA VAL A 231 1.60 -1.59 16.38
C VAL A 231 1.65 -1.41 17.89
N GLY A 232 1.63 -2.53 18.59
CA GLY A 232 1.60 -2.51 20.04
C GLY A 232 1.76 -3.87 20.66
N LEU A 233 1.34 -3.93 21.90
CA LEU A 233 1.64 -4.98 22.85
C LEU A 233 0.36 -5.39 23.55
N ARG A 234 0.14 -6.70 23.64
CA ARG A 234 -1.00 -7.25 24.38
C ARG A 234 -0.54 -8.39 25.26
N THR A 235 -1.02 -8.37 26.49
CA THR A 235 -0.79 -9.43 27.47
C THR A 235 -2.10 -9.91 28.05
N TYR A 236 -2.21 -11.22 28.22
CA TYR A 236 -3.26 -11.88 28.97
C TYR A 236 -2.64 -12.80 30.01
N PHE A 237 -3.11 -12.68 31.25
CA PHE A 237 -2.74 -13.56 32.35
C PHE A 237 -3.93 -14.43 32.78
N ASP A 238 -3.70 -15.74 32.87
CA ASP A 238 -4.66 -16.71 33.40
C ASP A 238 -4.37 -17.01 34.89
N GLY A 239 -5.40 -17.13 35.74
CA GLY A 239 -5.25 -17.65 37.11
C GLY A 239 -5.08 -16.63 38.24
N GLY A 240 -4.65 -17.09 39.43
CA GLY A 240 -4.74 -16.37 40.73
C GLY A 240 -3.44 -15.83 41.34
N SER A 241 -2.30 -15.96 40.67
CA SER A 241 -1.00 -15.52 41.21
C SER A 241 -0.70 -14.05 40.89
N SER A 242 -0.54 -13.23 41.92
CA SER A 242 0.02 -11.88 41.83
C SER A 242 1.49 -11.91 41.39
N GLY A 243 1.94 -10.87 40.67
CA GLY A 243 3.36 -10.73 40.27
C GLY A 243 3.71 -11.38 38.92
N LEU A 244 2.72 -11.81 38.15
CA LEU A 244 2.92 -12.12 36.73
C LEU A 244 3.14 -10.80 35.98
N ARG A 245 4.20 -10.76 35.16
CA ARG A 245 4.58 -9.59 34.37
C ARG A 245 5.04 -9.99 32.97
N ALA A 246 4.74 -9.14 32.01
CA ALA A 246 5.36 -9.13 30.69
C ALA A 246 6.04 -7.77 30.53
N THR A 247 7.32 -7.76 30.22
CA THR A 247 8.06 -6.56 29.87
C THR A 247 8.46 -6.60 28.41
N PHE A 248 8.48 -5.42 27.81
CA PHE A 248 8.72 -5.20 26.40
C PHE A 248 9.78 -4.12 26.25
N ASP A 249 10.69 -4.33 25.31
CA ASP A 249 11.81 -3.42 25.08
C ASP A 249 12.11 -3.27 23.58
N ASP A 250 12.73 -2.16 23.20
CA ASP A 250 13.20 -1.82 21.85
C ASP A 250 12.17 -2.07 20.73
N LEU A 251 10.94 -1.55 20.87
CA LEU A 251 9.95 -1.66 19.81
C LEU A 251 10.42 -0.86 18.59
N THR A 252 10.69 -1.56 17.50
CA THR A 252 11.10 -0.96 16.23
C THR A 252 10.13 -1.35 15.13
N VAL A 253 9.60 -0.37 14.41
CA VAL A 253 8.74 -0.58 13.25
C VAL A 253 9.42 -0.02 12.01
N THR A 254 9.56 -0.90 11.02
CA THR A 254 10.25 -0.61 9.77
C THR A 254 9.27 -0.77 8.61
N ASN A 255 9.22 0.22 7.72
CA ASN A 255 8.42 0.14 6.50
C ASN A 255 9.16 -0.70 5.46
N ASN A 256 8.52 -1.81 5.07
CA ASN A 256 9.06 -2.77 4.11
C ASN A 256 8.95 -2.27 2.65
N ARG A 257 8.16 -1.21 2.42
CA ARG A 257 7.92 -0.60 1.11
C ARG A 257 7.77 0.93 1.21
N PRO A 258 8.84 1.67 1.55
CA PRO A 258 8.77 3.11 1.83
C PRO A 258 8.33 3.98 0.63
N ASN A 259 8.40 3.44 -0.59
CA ASN A 259 7.97 4.13 -1.82
C ASN A 259 6.55 3.74 -2.28
N LEU A 260 5.89 2.82 -1.57
CA LEU A 260 4.54 2.38 -1.89
C LEU A 260 3.54 3.19 -1.06
N LEU A 261 2.92 4.19 -1.69
CA LEU A 261 1.78 4.88 -1.13
C LEU A 261 0.56 4.01 -1.40
N TRP A 262 0.02 3.41 -0.34
CA TRP A 262 -1.29 2.75 -0.36
C TRP A 262 -2.35 3.79 -0.02
N TYR A 263 -3.29 4.01 -0.93
CA TYR A 263 -4.52 4.73 -0.61
C TYR A 263 -5.49 3.66 -0.10
N ASP A 264 -5.49 3.48 1.21
CA ASP A 264 -6.24 2.45 1.93
C ASP A 264 -7.76 2.60 1.69
N ASP A 265 -8.48 1.48 1.73
CA ASP A 265 -9.94 1.42 1.73
C ASP A 265 -10.50 2.38 2.78
N TYR A 266 -11.08 3.49 2.33
CA TYR A 266 -11.59 4.51 3.22
C TYR A 266 -12.66 3.90 4.13
N PRO A 267 -12.59 4.01 5.47
CA PRO A 267 -13.71 3.61 6.31
C PRO A 267 -14.95 4.40 5.86
N ASP A 268 -16.07 3.69 5.66
CA ASP A 268 -17.36 4.28 5.35
C ASP A 268 -17.61 5.42 6.36
N SER A 269 -17.74 6.67 5.88
CA SER A 269 -17.85 7.94 6.64
C SER A 269 -16.60 8.78 6.93
N SER A 270 -15.38 8.35 6.55
CA SER A 270 -14.21 9.26 6.60
C SER A 270 -14.25 10.34 5.51
N ALA A 271 -13.60 11.47 5.77
CA ALA A 271 -13.36 12.45 4.71
C ALA A 271 -12.49 11.80 3.64
N ILE A 272 -12.97 11.85 2.40
CA ILE A 272 -12.22 11.30 1.28
C ILE A 272 -10.97 12.17 1.11
N ARG A 273 -9.78 11.56 1.21
CA ARG A 273 -8.47 12.25 1.03
C ARG A 273 -8.14 12.57 -0.43
N ASN A 274 -9.17 12.75 -1.24
CA ASN A 274 -9.05 13.21 -2.60
C ASN A 274 -9.68 14.60 -2.71
N GLU A 275 -9.06 15.47 -3.48
CA GLU A 275 -9.74 16.65 -3.98
C GLU A 275 -10.71 16.23 -5.10
N PHE A 276 -11.98 16.60 -4.92
CA PHE A 276 -13.03 16.27 -5.86
C PHE A 276 -13.38 17.45 -6.73
N PHE A 277 -13.43 17.17 -8.01
CA PHE A 277 -14.03 18.05 -8.98
C PHE A 277 -15.15 17.30 -9.67
N THR A 278 -16.35 17.86 -9.62
CA THR A 278 -17.53 17.30 -10.28
C THR A 278 -18.15 18.30 -11.26
N ASP A 279 -18.78 17.78 -12.30
CA ASP A 279 -19.62 18.52 -13.23
C ASP A 279 -20.81 17.65 -13.63
N GLY A 280 -22.02 18.21 -13.61
CA GLY A 280 -23.26 17.44 -13.75
C GLY A 280 -23.73 16.80 -12.43
N VAL A 281 -24.63 15.82 -12.53
CA VAL A 281 -25.17 15.05 -11.40
C VAL A 281 -24.25 13.85 -11.20
N ILE A 282 -23.12 14.03 -10.52
CA ILE A 282 -22.22 12.93 -10.15
C ILE A 282 -21.80 13.13 -8.71
N THR A 283 -21.96 12.08 -7.92
CA THR A 283 -21.69 12.12 -6.49
C THR A 283 -20.52 11.18 -6.19
N PRO A 284 -19.35 11.72 -5.79
CA PRO A 284 -18.29 10.90 -5.25
C PRO A 284 -18.64 10.51 -3.82
N GLU A 285 -18.56 9.23 -3.51
CA GLU A 285 -18.84 8.71 -2.18
C GLU A 285 -17.94 7.52 -1.83
N LEU A 286 -17.94 7.17 -0.55
CA LEU A 286 -17.26 5.99 -0.04
C LEU A 286 -18.30 4.94 0.31
N THR A 287 -18.28 3.84 -0.42
CA THR A 287 -19.26 2.77 -0.27
C THR A 287 -18.54 1.44 -0.15
N GLY A 288 -18.58 0.85 1.05
CA GLY A 288 -17.97 -0.44 1.35
C GLY A 288 -16.45 -0.43 1.22
N GLY A 289 -15.79 0.65 1.64
CA GLY A 289 -14.34 0.82 1.52
C GLY A 289 -13.85 1.42 0.20
N LYS A 290 -14.73 1.57 -0.79
CA LYS A 290 -14.33 1.90 -2.18
C LYS A 290 -14.69 3.32 -2.52
N LEU A 291 -13.87 3.94 -3.36
CA LEU A 291 -14.25 5.19 -3.99
C LEU A 291 -15.25 4.89 -5.10
N GLN A 292 -16.46 5.41 -4.96
CA GLN A 292 -17.52 5.28 -5.93
C GLN A 292 -17.82 6.63 -6.57
N PHE A 293 -17.93 6.67 -7.89
CA PHE A 293 -18.63 7.72 -8.60
C PHE A 293 -20.02 7.19 -8.94
N ASP A 294 -21.04 7.78 -8.32
CA ASP A 294 -22.44 7.42 -8.54
C ASP A 294 -23.13 8.43 -9.47
N ASP A 295 -24.28 8.03 -10.02
CA ASP A 295 -25.13 8.81 -10.94
C ASP A 295 -24.42 9.25 -12.23
N ILE A 296 -23.44 8.47 -12.73
CA ILE A 296 -22.68 8.81 -13.92
C ILE A 296 -23.59 8.75 -15.15
N GLY A 297 -24.19 9.89 -15.52
CA GLY A 297 -25.04 9.99 -16.69
C GLY A 297 -25.13 11.40 -17.28
N ASN A 298 -25.71 11.50 -18.48
CA ASN A 298 -26.03 12.77 -19.15
C ASN A 298 -24.89 13.80 -19.23
N GLY A 299 -23.66 13.35 -19.56
CA GLY A 299 -22.50 14.23 -19.68
C GLY A 299 -21.74 14.47 -18.39
N ALA A 300 -22.15 13.85 -17.27
CA ALA A 300 -21.51 14.04 -15.97
C ALA A 300 -20.04 13.61 -15.96
N ARG A 301 -19.25 14.33 -15.17
CA ARG A 301 -17.78 14.20 -15.11
C ARG A 301 -17.31 14.25 -13.67
N GLY A 302 -16.53 13.26 -13.28
CA GLY A 302 -15.87 13.22 -11.98
C GLY A 302 -14.37 13.15 -12.17
N LEU A 303 -13.66 13.96 -11.41
CA LEU A 303 -12.23 13.85 -11.20
C LEU A 303 -11.99 13.79 -9.70
N ALA A 304 -11.26 12.77 -9.26
CA ALA A 304 -10.81 12.62 -7.89
C ALA A 304 -9.29 12.55 -7.93
N LEU A 305 -8.64 13.57 -7.43
CA LEU A 305 -7.18 13.63 -7.34
C LEU A 305 -6.79 13.37 -5.91
N ILE A 306 -5.72 12.61 -5.68
CA ILE A 306 -5.13 12.54 -4.35
C ILE A 306 -4.82 13.96 -3.88
N ASP A 307 -5.30 14.31 -2.68
CA ASP A 307 -4.97 15.58 -2.04
C ASP A 307 -3.50 15.56 -1.61
N TYR A 308 -2.67 16.23 -2.43
CA TYR A 308 -1.23 16.26 -2.28
C TYR A 308 -0.78 17.19 -1.13
N ASP A 309 -1.55 18.22 -0.78
CA ASP A 309 -1.18 19.13 0.32
C ASP A 309 -1.53 18.56 1.70
N ALA A 310 -2.45 17.58 1.76
CA ALA A 310 -2.77 16.81 2.96
C ALA A 310 -1.78 15.66 3.25
N GLU A 311 -1.00 15.21 2.26
CA GLU A 311 -0.03 14.12 2.40
C GLU A 311 1.39 14.65 2.21
N THR A 312 2.16 14.69 3.29
CA THR A 312 3.49 15.34 3.49
C THR A 312 4.63 15.00 2.49
N SER A 313 4.35 14.37 1.35
CA SER A 313 5.22 14.36 0.18
C SER A 313 5.41 15.79 -0.33
N THR A 314 6.47 16.47 0.12
CA THR A 314 6.79 17.85 -0.29
C THR A 314 7.25 18.00 -1.75
N THR A 315 7.31 16.92 -2.54
CA THR A 315 7.67 16.98 -3.97
C THR A 315 6.63 16.31 -4.87
N PRO A 316 6.02 17.04 -5.83
CA PRO A 316 5.06 16.43 -6.74
C PRO A 316 5.80 15.40 -7.58
N TRP A 317 5.10 14.38 -8.08
CA TRP A 317 5.80 13.23 -8.67
C TRP A 317 5.95 13.33 -10.18
N ALA A 318 7.20 13.34 -10.64
CA ALA A 318 7.50 13.27 -12.06
C ALA A 318 7.49 11.82 -12.57
N ASN A 319 8.10 10.88 -11.84
CA ASN A 319 8.21 9.49 -12.28
C ASN A 319 7.39 8.58 -11.38
N VAL A 320 6.29 8.04 -11.89
CA VAL A 320 5.30 7.33 -11.08
C VAL A 320 4.65 6.19 -11.81
N LYS A 321 4.28 5.18 -11.04
CA LYS A 321 3.34 4.14 -11.44
C LYS A 321 2.14 4.15 -10.51
N ALA A 322 0.95 4.29 -11.08
CA ALA A 322 -0.32 4.06 -10.42
C ALA A 322 -0.88 2.68 -10.79
N THR A 323 -1.52 2.02 -9.83
CA THR A 323 -2.34 0.82 -10.09
C THR A 323 -3.63 0.86 -9.28
N THR A 324 -4.72 0.31 -9.81
CA THR A 324 -6.03 0.23 -9.12
C THR A 324 -6.84 -0.96 -9.65
N MET A 325 -7.80 -1.42 -8.87
CA MET A 325 -8.93 -2.22 -9.34
C MET A 325 -10.10 -1.28 -9.66
N MET A 326 -10.66 -1.41 -10.85
CA MET A 326 -11.85 -0.69 -11.31
C MET A 326 -13.01 -1.66 -11.54
N ARG A 327 -14.25 -1.23 -11.26
CA ARG A 327 -15.47 -1.90 -11.72
C ARG A 327 -16.40 -0.90 -12.38
N LEU A 328 -16.98 -1.29 -13.51
CA LEU A 328 -17.99 -0.52 -14.24
C LEU A 328 -19.34 -1.21 -14.04
N ASN A 329 -20.36 -0.48 -13.60
CA ASN A 329 -21.73 -0.98 -13.52
C ASN A 329 -22.66 -0.04 -14.27
N THR A 330 -23.55 -0.59 -15.08
CA THR A 330 -24.61 0.16 -15.73
C THR A 330 -25.96 -0.39 -15.27
N ASN A 331 -26.97 0.47 -15.10
CA ASN A 331 -28.25 0.07 -14.52
C ASN A 331 -29.26 -0.50 -15.54
N GLY A 332 -28.79 -0.93 -16.72
CA GLY A 332 -29.49 -1.83 -17.63
C GLY A 332 -30.77 -1.27 -18.25
N THR A 333 -30.67 -0.71 -19.45
CA THR A 333 -31.61 -0.92 -20.58
C THR A 333 -31.26 -0.09 -21.82
N ASN A 334 -30.39 0.93 -21.70
CA ASN A 334 -29.68 1.60 -22.79
C ASN A 334 -28.60 2.50 -22.17
N ASN A 335 -27.37 2.00 -22.04
CA ASN A 335 -26.41 2.59 -21.10
C ASN A 335 -25.43 3.59 -21.74
N GLY A 336 -25.70 4.12 -22.94
CA GLY A 336 -24.88 5.18 -23.52
C GLY A 336 -23.39 4.81 -23.57
N GLN A 337 -22.55 5.68 -23.04
CA GLN A 337 -21.10 5.46 -22.93
C GLN A 337 -20.64 5.77 -21.51
N ILE A 338 -20.01 4.82 -20.83
CA ILE A 338 -19.27 5.08 -19.59
C ILE A 338 -17.77 4.96 -19.88
N SER A 339 -16.97 5.87 -19.34
CA SER A 339 -15.52 5.74 -19.42
C SER A 339 -14.85 6.17 -18.13
N ALA A 340 -13.87 5.39 -17.68
CA ALA A 340 -13.17 5.68 -16.45
C ALA A 340 -11.75 5.12 -16.47
N GLY A 341 -10.89 5.65 -15.61
CA GLY A 341 -9.53 5.14 -15.44
C GLY A 341 -8.62 6.04 -14.62
N LEU A 342 -7.32 5.94 -14.89
CA LEU A 342 -6.24 6.53 -14.10
C LEU A 342 -5.76 7.85 -14.70
N VAL A 343 -5.50 8.82 -13.81
CA VAL A 343 -4.90 10.11 -14.11
C VAL A 343 -3.50 10.17 -13.49
N LEU A 344 -2.52 10.69 -14.23
CA LEU A 344 -1.16 10.95 -13.76
C LEU A 344 -0.68 12.34 -14.15
N ARG A 345 0.19 12.89 -13.30
CA ARG A 345 0.85 14.19 -13.46
C ARG A 345 -0.15 15.34 -13.60
N GLU A 346 -1.22 15.27 -12.81
CA GLU A 346 -2.20 16.36 -12.78
C GLU A 346 -1.59 17.62 -12.18
N SER A 347 -1.75 18.74 -12.88
CA SER A 347 -1.44 20.05 -12.34
C SER A 347 -2.44 21.11 -12.84
N GLY A 348 -2.98 21.88 -11.90
CA GLY A 348 -3.74 23.10 -12.20
C GLY A 348 -5.20 22.88 -12.59
N THR A 349 -5.78 21.73 -12.25
CA THR A 349 -7.24 21.53 -12.36
C THR A 349 -7.96 22.34 -11.29
N THR A 350 -9.01 23.05 -11.71
CA THR A 350 -9.91 23.79 -10.80
C THR A 350 -11.37 23.37 -10.97
N GLY A 351 -11.63 22.32 -11.77
CA GLY A 351 -12.96 21.80 -12.03
C GLY A 351 -12.93 20.54 -12.91
N ALA A 352 -13.99 19.72 -12.86
CA ALA A 352 -14.08 18.45 -13.59
C ALA A 352 -14.26 18.63 -15.10
N ASN A 353 -14.72 19.84 -15.46
CA ASN A 353 -14.89 20.27 -16.81
C ASN A 353 -13.57 20.28 -17.58
N ASN A 354 -13.64 20.03 -18.89
CA ASN A 354 -12.49 20.06 -19.82
C ASN A 354 -11.84 21.47 -19.96
N GLY A 355 -11.91 22.33 -18.95
CA GLY A 355 -11.54 23.75 -19.01
C GLY A 355 -10.22 24.12 -18.34
N THR A 356 -9.63 23.24 -17.52
CA THR A 356 -8.41 23.53 -16.75
C THR A 356 -7.61 22.25 -16.50
N GLY A 357 -6.31 22.41 -16.22
CA GLY A 357 -5.43 21.31 -15.82
C GLY A 357 -4.63 20.67 -16.95
N ASP A 358 -3.42 20.24 -16.61
CA ASP A 358 -2.54 19.41 -17.42
C ASP A 358 -2.45 18.02 -16.81
N PHE A 359 -2.75 16.95 -17.55
CA PHE A 359 -2.57 15.57 -17.08
C PHE A 359 -2.51 14.55 -18.22
N TYR A 360 -2.00 13.36 -17.92
CA TYR A 360 -2.24 12.18 -18.76
C TYR A 360 -3.40 11.36 -18.20
N HIS A 361 -4.23 10.81 -19.08
CA HIS A 361 -5.41 10.04 -18.72
C HIS A 361 -5.47 8.75 -19.52
N TYR A 362 -5.30 7.64 -18.82
CA TYR A 362 -5.57 6.31 -19.36
C TYR A 362 -6.95 5.87 -18.94
N ARG A 363 -7.82 5.55 -19.90
CA ARG A 363 -9.20 5.15 -19.62
C ARG A 363 -9.63 3.94 -20.42
N LEU A 364 -10.57 3.20 -19.85
CA LEU A 364 -11.39 2.25 -20.59
C LEU A 364 -12.71 2.91 -20.95
N VAL A 365 -13.20 2.58 -22.13
CA VAL A 365 -14.50 3.00 -22.65
C VAL A 365 -15.36 1.76 -22.79
N HIS A 366 -16.55 1.81 -22.20
CA HIS A 366 -17.63 0.87 -22.39
C HIS A 366 -18.81 1.64 -22.99
N GLY A 367 -19.07 1.46 -24.29
CA GLY A 367 -20.14 2.14 -25.02
C GLY A 367 -21.08 1.16 -25.69
N GLU A 368 -22.26 0.95 -25.11
CA GLU A 368 -23.24 0.00 -25.62
C GLU A 368 -23.95 0.52 -26.87
N ASP A 369 -24.37 1.79 -26.88
CA ASP A 369 -25.16 2.39 -27.97
C ASP A 369 -24.43 2.33 -29.33
N ASN A 370 -23.10 2.32 -29.30
CA ASN A 370 -22.24 2.30 -30.48
C ASN A 370 -21.32 1.06 -30.55
N ASN A 371 -21.53 0.05 -29.69
CA ASN A 371 -20.64 -1.12 -29.52
C ASN A 371 -19.14 -0.73 -29.51
N THR A 372 -18.81 0.32 -28.77
CA THR A 372 -17.48 0.91 -28.76
C THR A 372 -16.80 0.56 -27.44
N TYR A 373 -15.85 -0.37 -27.52
CA TYR A 373 -14.99 -0.78 -26.42
C TYR A 373 -13.57 -0.39 -26.77
N ALA A 374 -12.89 0.33 -25.89
CA ALA A 374 -11.54 0.80 -26.16
C ALA A 374 -10.74 1.07 -24.89
N ALA A 375 -9.43 0.85 -24.97
CA ALA A 375 -8.47 1.49 -24.08
C ALA A 375 -7.90 2.72 -24.78
N GLN A 376 -7.91 3.86 -24.10
CA GLN A 376 -7.49 5.14 -24.68
C GLN A 376 -6.52 5.85 -23.77
N LEU A 377 -5.47 6.40 -24.38
CA LEU A 377 -4.52 7.25 -23.69
C LEU A 377 -4.61 8.68 -24.24
N TYR A 378 -4.93 9.61 -23.35
CA TYR A 378 -5.00 11.04 -23.65
C TYR A 378 -3.88 11.80 -22.97
N ARG A 379 -3.41 12.84 -23.65
CA ARG A 379 -2.80 14.00 -23.00
C ARG A 379 -3.83 15.10 -22.92
N VAL A 380 -3.93 15.73 -21.77
CA VAL A 380 -4.78 16.87 -21.52
C VAL A 380 -3.87 18.05 -21.25
N ASN A 381 -3.98 19.09 -22.07
CA ASN A 381 -3.27 20.34 -21.84
C ASN A 381 -4.28 21.47 -21.64
N ASN A 382 -4.28 22.09 -20.48
CA ASN A 382 -5.24 23.13 -20.09
C ASN A 382 -6.69 22.71 -20.42
N GLY A 383 -7.06 21.49 -20.02
CA GLY A 383 -8.36 20.88 -20.29
C GLY A 383 -8.59 20.35 -21.72
N ALA A 384 -7.70 20.63 -22.68
CA ALA A 384 -7.84 20.16 -24.06
C ALA A 384 -7.35 18.72 -24.24
N PHE A 385 -8.27 17.82 -24.60
CA PHE A 385 -8.00 16.39 -24.80
C PHE A 385 -7.36 16.13 -26.17
N THR A 386 -6.14 15.63 -26.15
CA THR A 386 -5.44 15.09 -27.33
C THR A 386 -5.33 13.58 -27.18
N LEU A 387 -5.97 12.81 -28.05
CA LEU A 387 -5.79 11.36 -28.11
C LEU A 387 -4.35 11.07 -28.54
N LEU A 388 -3.60 10.33 -27.73
CA LEU A 388 -2.25 9.90 -28.04
C LEU A 388 -2.25 8.54 -28.72
N ASP A 389 -3.06 7.60 -28.19
CA ASP A 389 -3.23 6.26 -28.73
C ASP A 389 -4.56 5.63 -28.30
N ASN A 390 -5.02 4.62 -29.05
CA ASN A 390 -6.27 3.91 -28.85
C ASN A 390 -6.15 2.44 -29.27
N VAL A 391 -6.48 1.53 -28.35
CA VAL A 391 -6.65 0.10 -28.62
C VAL A 391 -8.14 -0.20 -28.71
N THR A 392 -8.58 -0.76 -29.84
CA THR A 392 -9.95 -1.28 -29.97
C THR A 392 -10.08 -2.58 -29.20
N LEU A 393 -11.10 -2.68 -28.36
CA LEU A 393 -11.41 -3.82 -27.51
C LEU A 393 -12.76 -4.44 -27.90
N SER A 394 -13.11 -5.52 -27.22
CA SER A 394 -14.42 -6.15 -27.27
C SER A 394 -15.16 -5.97 -25.94
N MET A 395 -16.46 -6.30 -25.94
CA MET A 395 -17.28 -6.32 -24.72
C MET A 395 -16.72 -7.29 -23.66
N ALA A 396 -16.07 -8.38 -24.08
CA ALA A 396 -15.49 -9.34 -23.15
C ALA A 396 -14.24 -8.79 -22.42
N ASP A 397 -13.59 -7.77 -23.00
CA ASP A 397 -12.42 -7.13 -22.40
C ASP A 397 -12.81 -6.05 -21.38
N VAL A 398 -13.99 -5.45 -21.53
CA VAL A 398 -14.51 -4.42 -20.61
C VAL A 398 -15.85 -4.87 -20.01
N PRO A 399 -15.85 -5.99 -19.27
CA PRO A 399 -17.06 -6.57 -18.70
C PRO A 399 -17.67 -5.65 -17.64
N GLU A 400 -18.99 -5.68 -17.55
CA GLU A 400 -19.72 -5.03 -16.47
C GLU A 400 -19.67 -5.85 -15.19
N SER A 401 -19.69 -5.18 -14.04
CA SER A 401 -19.70 -5.77 -12.70
C SER A 401 -18.53 -6.72 -12.38
N GLU A 402 -17.52 -6.77 -13.24
CA GLU A 402 -16.30 -7.53 -13.05
C GLU A 402 -15.13 -6.62 -12.67
N ASN A 403 -14.11 -7.24 -12.08
CA ASN A 403 -12.87 -6.55 -11.72
C ASN A 403 -12.02 -6.31 -12.95
N ILE A 404 -11.58 -5.08 -13.14
CA ILE A 404 -10.60 -4.73 -14.17
C ILE A 404 -9.38 -4.08 -13.49
N PHE A 405 -8.20 -4.63 -13.73
CA PHE A 405 -6.94 -4.11 -13.20
C PHE A 405 -6.36 -3.09 -14.13
N LEU A 406 -6.09 -1.90 -13.61
CA LEU A 406 -5.43 -0.83 -14.35
C LEU A 406 -4.03 -0.61 -13.80
N SER A 407 -3.07 -0.42 -14.70
CA SER A 407 -1.75 0.10 -14.38
C SER A 407 -1.43 1.25 -15.30
N PHE A 408 -0.89 2.34 -14.76
CA PHE A 408 -0.43 3.45 -15.54
C PHE A 408 0.92 3.95 -15.03
N LEU A 409 1.90 4.05 -15.91
CA LEU A 409 3.26 4.45 -15.66
C LEU A 409 3.57 5.71 -16.46
N ALA A 410 4.22 6.69 -15.84
CA ALA A 410 4.80 7.85 -16.50
C ALA A 410 6.24 8.08 -16.03
N ILE A 411 7.21 8.02 -16.94
CA ILE A 411 8.65 8.22 -16.66
C ILE A 411 9.20 9.32 -17.56
N ASN A 412 9.97 10.25 -17.00
CA ASN A 412 10.77 11.21 -17.75
C ASN A 412 12.03 10.53 -18.34
N GLU A 413 12.16 10.57 -19.66
CA GLU A 413 13.27 9.98 -20.39
C GLU A 413 13.93 11.01 -21.31
N ALA A 414 15.13 11.48 -20.93
CA ALA A 414 15.94 12.40 -21.74
C ALA A 414 15.15 13.63 -22.28
N GLY A 415 14.24 14.16 -21.46
CA GLY A 415 13.38 15.28 -21.83
C GLY A 415 12.10 14.88 -22.56
N ASN A 416 11.76 13.61 -22.71
CA ASN A 416 10.45 13.09 -23.17
C ASN A 416 9.71 12.40 -22.02
N VAL A 417 8.49 11.94 -22.27
CA VAL A 417 7.71 11.16 -21.30
C VAL A 417 7.36 9.80 -21.87
N HIS A 418 7.86 8.74 -21.26
CA HIS A 418 7.48 7.37 -21.56
C HIS A 418 6.24 7.01 -20.73
N LEU A 419 5.20 6.57 -21.40
CA LEU A 419 3.90 6.23 -20.85
C LEU A 419 3.62 4.77 -21.15
N VAL A 420 3.42 3.97 -20.10
CA VAL A 420 2.99 2.57 -20.24
C VAL A 420 1.72 2.38 -19.45
N ALA A 421 0.63 2.06 -20.13
CA ALA A 421 -0.66 1.82 -19.53
C ALA A 421 -1.17 0.43 -19.89
N LYS A 422 -1.79 -0.25 -18.95
CA LYS A 422 -2.26 -1.63 -19.12
C LYS A 422 -3.62 -1.80 -18.45
N ALA A 423 -4.44 -2.63 -19.08
CA ALA A 423 -5.66 -3.18 -18.49
C ALA A 423 -5.69 -4.69 -18.63
N SER A 424 -6.15 -5.37 -17.59
CA SER A 424 -6.15 -6.84 -17.50
C SER A 424 -7.33 -7.29 -16.64
N LEU A 425 -7.86 -8.48 -16.93
CA LEU A 425 -8.80 -9.19 -16.03
C LEU A 425 -8.05 -10.02 -14.97
N ASP A 426 -6.74 -10.16 -15.14
CA ASP A 426 -5.82 -10.76 -14.18
C ASP A 426 -4.96 -9.70 -13.49
N GLN A 427 -4.90 -9.73 -12.17
CA GLN A 427 -4.15 -8.76 -11.36
C GLN A 427 -2.64 -8.82 -11.59
N MET A 428 -2.12 -10.00 -11.93
CA MET A 428 -0.71 -10.17 -12.23
C MET A 428 -0.35 -9.67 -13.65
N PHE A 429 -1.34 -9.18 -14.40
CA PHE A 429 -1.21 -8.73 -15.79
C PHE A 429 -0.62 -9.82 -16.70
N ASN A 430 -1.02 -11.09 -16.49
CA ASN A 430 -0.67 -12.17 -17.42
C ASN A 430 -1.57 -12.16 -18.67
N GLU A 431 -2.78 -11.62 -18.55
CA GLU A 431 -3.80 -11.54 -19.63
C GLU A 431 -4.16 -10.08 -19.93
N VAL A 432 -3.18 -9.34 -20.43
CA VAL A 432 -3.34 -7.92 -20.77
C VAL A 432 -4.13 -7.75 -22.07
N PHE A 433 -5.21 -6.99 -22.03
CA PHE A 433 -6.03 -6.68 -23.22
C PHE A 433 -5.91 -5.21 -23.67
N GLY A 434 -5.55 -4.28 -22.77
CA GLY A 434 -5.60 -2.83 -23.03
C GLY A 434 -4.24 -2.13 -23.04
N GLU A 435 -3.15 -2.79 -23.45
CA GLU A 435 -1.80 -2.21 -23.37
C GLU A 435 -1.57 -1.05 -24.35
N ILE A 436 -1.06 0.08 -23.83
CA ILE A 436 -0.55 1.21 -24.60
C ILE A 436 0.84 1.54 -24.06
N ASP A 437 1.85 1.48 -24.92
CA ASP A 437 3.24 1.84 -24.62
C ASP A 437 3.72 2.87 -25.65
N ILE A 438 3.91 4.11 -25.20
CA ILE A 438 4.31 5.22 -26.06
C ILE A 438 5.34 6.13 -25.40
N ILE A 439 6.14 6.79 -26.23
CA ILE A 439 6.98 7.92 -25.80
C ILE A 439 6.38 9.21 -26.35
N ASP A 440 5.86 10.06 -25.48
CA ASP A 440 5.37 11.40 -25.84
C ASP A 440 6.55 12.36 -26.03
N ILE A 441 6.97 12.50 -27.29
CA ILE A 441 8.05 13.39 -27.73
C ILE A 441 7.56 14.79 -28.14
N ARG A 442 6.26 15.05 -28.03
CA ARG A 442 5.65 16.28 -28.57
C ARG A 442 6.01 17.51 -27.72
N ALA A 443 5.96 18.68 -28.33
CA ALA A 443 6.39 19.93 -27.68
C ALA A 443 5.58 20.28 -26.41
N ASN A 444 4.30 19.90 -26.37
CA ASN A 444 3.35 20.15 -25.28
C ASN A 444 3.17 18.95 -24.33
N ARG A 445 4.10 18.00 -24.30
CA ARG A 445 4.13 16.93 -23.30
C ARG A 445 4.24 17.49 -21.88
N ILE A 446 3.76 16.74 -20.89
CA ILE A 446 3.69 17.18 -19.49
C ILE A 446 4.94 16.67 -18.77
N LEU A 447 5.97 17.49 -18.70
CA LEU A 447 7.24 17.17 -18.02
C LEU A 447 7.20 17.42 -16.51
N GLY A 448 6.34 18.37 -16.12
CA GLY A 448 6.15 18.77 -14.73
C GLY A 448 5.63 17.61 -13.90
N PRO A 449 5.99 17.57 -12.62
CA PRO A 449 5.38 16.64 -11.71
C PRO A 449 3.92 17.03 -11.42
N GLY A 450 3.13 16.10 -10.88
CA GLY A 450 1.73 16.38 -10.52
C GLY A 450 1.05 15.26 -9.73
N ALA A 451 -0.22 15.47 -9.40
CA ALA A 451 -1.04 14.52 -8.66
C ALA A 451 -1.44 13.31 -9.51
N ALA A 452 -1.92 12.26 -8.84
CA ALA A 452 -2.49 11.07 -9.45
C ALA A 452 -3.91 10.86 -8.92
N GLY A 453 -4.71 10.09 -9.65
CA GLY A 453 -6.07 9.82 -9.20
C GLY A 453 -6.91 9.16 -10.28
N PHE A 454 -8.20 9.47 -10.26
CA PHE A 454 -9.21 8.82 -11.06
C PHE A 454 -10.05 9.83 -11.80
N ARG A 455 -10.53 9.42 -12.97
CA ARG A 455 -11.51 10.18 -13.70
C ARG A 455 -12.60 9.27 -14.22
N ALA A 456 -13.84 9.74 -14.14
CA ALA A 456 -15.03 9.07 -14.66
C ALA A 456 -15.83 10.04 -15.53
N PHE A 457 -16.48 9.50 -16.56
CA PHE A 457 -17.29 10.24 -17.51
C PHE A 457 -18.48 9.41 -17.99
N GLY A 458 -19.66 10.02 -17.98
CA GLY A 458 -20.88 9.49 -18.59
C GLY A 458 -21.23 10.24 -19.86
N GLY A 459 -21.38 9.51 -20.96
CA GLY A 459 -21.94 10.00 -22.23
C GLY A 459 -23.45 10.24 -22.15
N GLY A 460 -24.03 10.76 -23.23
CA GLY A 460 -25.47 10.93 -23.32
C GLY A 460 -26.20 9.59 -23.35
N GLY A 461 -27.38 9.51 -22.73
CA GLY A 461 -28.25 8.33 -22.76
C GLY A 461 -28.29 7.49 -21.48
N LEU A 462 -27.38 7.73 -20.53
CA LEU A 462 -27.33 7.03 -19.25
C LEU A 462 -28.41 7.50 -18.26
N SER A 463 -29.19 6.56 -17.73
CA SER A 463 -29.78 6.64 -16.38
C SER A 463 -28.86 5.87 -15.43
N ASP A 464 -28.21 6.60 -14.52
CA ASP A 464 -27.51 6.14 -13.31
C ASP A 464 -26.48 5.01 -13.53
N GLY A 465 -25.27 5.34 -14.00
CA GLY A 465 -24.12 4.42 -14.04
C GLY A 465 -23.20 4.59 -12.83
N VAL A 466 -22.47 3.54 -12.47
CA VAL A 466 -21.58 3.53 -11.30
C VAL A 466 -20.19 3.05 -11.68
N VAL A 467 -19.16 3.77 -11.22
CA VAL A 467 -17.77 3.33 -11.31
C VAL A 467 -17.19 3.22 -9.92
N ASN A 468 -16.61 2.06 -9.61
CA ASN A 468 -15.90 1.84 -8.36
C ASN A 468 -14.39 1.74 -8.60
N PHE A 469 -13.62 2.36 -7.71
CA PHE A 469 -12.18 2.24 -7.60
C PHE A 469 -11.79 1.75 -6.22
N ASP A 470 -10.80 0.87 -6.21
CA ASP A 470 -10.35 0.14 -5.02
C ASP A 470 -8.86 -0.17 -5.21
N ASN A 471 -8.16 -0.45 -4.11
CA ASN A 471 -6.77 -0.90 -4.12
C ASN A 471 -5.84 0.03 -4.89
N PHE A 472 -6.02 1.33 -4.71
CA PHE A 472 -5.23 2.32 -5.41
C PHE A 472 -3.86 2.48 -4.75
N THR A 473 -2.83 2.36 -5.58
CA THR A 473 -1.44 2.52 -5.13
C THR A 473 -0.69 3.41 -6.08
N VAL A 474 0.14 4.29 -5.53
CA VAL A 474 1.09 5.09 -6.29
C VAL A 474 2.50 4.77 -5.81
N ILE A 475 3.38 4.46 -6.75
CA ILE A 475 4.78 4.15 -6.50
C ILE A 475 5.62 5.19 -7.21
N SER A 476 6.48 5.86 -6.45
CA SER A 476 7.52 6.72 -7.04
C SER A 476 8.60 5.86 -7.69
N ILE A 477 9.02 6.23 -8.89
CA ILE A 477 10.05 5.52 -9.64
C ILE A 477 11.29 6.41 -9.66
N PRO A 478 12.44 5.93 -9.17
CA PRO A 478 13.68 6.68 -9.29
C PRO A 478 13.90 7.06 -10.75
N ALA A 479 14.20 8.34 -11.01
CA ALA A 479 14.60 8.75 -12.35
C ALA A 479 15.74 7.84 -12.83
N PRO A 480 15.71 7.35 -14.08
CA PRO A 480 16.85 6.63 -14.62
C PRO A 480 18.06 7.52 -14.40
N MET A 481 19.02 7.06 -13.58
CA MET A 481 20.22 7.84 -13.30
C MET A 481 20.76 8.30 -14.65
N ALA A 482 20.85 9.60 -14.84
CA ALA A 482 21.50 10.11 -16.03
C ALA A 482 22.89 9.46 -16.04
N LEU A 483 23.14 8.62 -17.05
CA LEU A 483 24.43 7.97 -17.26
C LEU A 483 25.65 8.91 -17.48
N PRO A 484 25.59 10.26 -17.52
CA PRO A 484 26.83 11.04 -17.65
C PRO A 484 27.78 10.90 -16.45
N GLY A 485 27.27 10.69 -15.23
CA GLY A 485 28.12 10.70 -14.02
C GLY A 485 28.90 9.41 -13.78
N ALA A 486 28.25 8.25 -13.93
CA ALA A 486 28.86 6.95 -13.65
C ALA A 486 29.87 6.52 -14.73
N LEU A 487 29.63 6.86 -16.00
CA LEU A 487 30.59 6.66 -17.08
C LEU A 487 31.78 7.61 -16.98
N ALA A 488 31.59 8.86 -16.52
CA ALA A 488 32.70 9.80 -16.31
C ALA A 488 33.62 9.34 -15.16
N LEU A 489 33.06 8.79 -14.08
CA LEU A 489 33.85 8.27 -12.95
C LEU A 489 34.62 6.99 -13.32
N MET A 490 34.00 6.08 -14.07
CA MET A 490 34.67 4.87 -14.57
C MET A 490 35.71 5.17 -15.67
N ALA A 491 35.46 6.14 -16.54
CA ALA A 491 36.43 6.59 -17.53
C ALA A 491 37.63 7.31 -16.88
N LEU A 492 37.41 8.08 -15.81
CA LEU A 492 38.48 8.74 -15.07
C LEU A 492 39.29 7.75 -14.21
N ALA A 493 38.64 6.74 -13.63
CA ALA A 493 39.30 5.63 -12.94
C ALA A 493 40.11 4.73 -13.89
N ALA A 494 39.62 4.53 -15.12
CA ALA A 494 40.35 3.81 -16.17
C ALA A 494 41.52 4.62 -16.75
N LEU A 495 41.42 5.96 -16.81
CA LEU A 495 42.53 6.83 -17.22
C LEU A 495 43.62 6.92 -16.13
N ARG A 496 43.27 6.93 -14.84
CA ARG A 496 44.24 6.93 -13.74
C ARG A 496 45.00 5.61 -13.57
N ARG A 497 44.54 4.51 -14.17
CA ARG A 497 45.29 3.24 -14.24
C ARG A 497 46.23 3.13 -15.45
N ARG A 498 46.33 4.17 -16.28
CA ARG A 498 47.22 4.24 -17.46
C ARG A 498 48.12 5.48 -17.49
N VAL A 499 48.43 6.08 -16.34
CA VAL A 499 49.54 7.04 -16.19
C VAL A 499 50.55 6.48 -15.19
#